data_AF-A0A7S0C596-F1
#
_entry.id   AF-A0A7S0C596-F1
#
_cell.length_a   1.000
_cell.length_b   1.000
_cell.length_c   1.000
_cell.angle_alpha   90.00
_cell.angle_beta   90.00
_cell.angle_gamma   90.00
#
_symmetry.space_group_name_H-M   'P 1'
#
loop_
_entity.id
_entity.type
_entity.pdbx_description
1 polymer ?
#
loop_
_entity_poly.entity_id
_entity_poly.type
_entity_poly.pdbx_seq_one_letter_code
_entity_poly.pdbx_strand_id
1 'polypeptide(L)'
;MKLKGEIGPQIKALGKKLTMSISRSGFNLWKENNPFLNGIAFTCSFLFERSMLILNDFVVALTGRNFFFPNKPKEFHDECAKYCRCAVLLRAVLMFMAGWKSLLFLYLSETVWSLPPHPACAMFVTNHGSDEDEHSGDCIPSASTYAGRWYSILTLGTNYHLEHHDFPKIPLNKLGELRRIAPDFYRTGTSDNVFQIMRKAFAQPSFYACQNVNEALRE
;
A
#
# COMPACT_ATOMS: atom_id res chain seq x y z
N MET A 1 -12.62 5.07 -0.91
CA MET A 1 -11.94 6.33 -0.53
C MET A 1 -12.42 7.44 -1.45
N LYS A 2 -12.78 8.62 -0.94
CA LYS A 2 -13.17 9.78 -1.77
C LYS A 2 -11.96 10.71 -1.93
N LEU A 3 -11.20 10.57 -3.01
CA LEU A 3 -10.08 11.46 -3.32
C LEU A 3 -10.60 12.83 -3.78
N LYS A 4 -10.22 13.91 -3.10
CA LYS A 4 -10.51 15.29 -3.52
C LYS A 4 -9.40 15.88 -4.38
N GLY A 5 -9.77 16.75 -5.32
CA GLY A 5 -8.83 17.46 -6.20
C GLY A 5 -8.46 16.74 -7.50
N GLU A 6 -7.66 17.42 -8.32
CA GLU A 6 -7.03 16.84 -9.52
C GLU A 6 -5.72 16.17 -9.12
N ILE A 7 -5.74 14.84 -8.97
CA ILE A 7 -4.57 14.06 -8.55
C ILE A 7 -4.06 13.26 -9.74
N GLY A 8 -2.91 13.63 -10.30
CA GLY A 8 -2.23 12.84 -11.32
C GLY A 8 -1.55 13.69 -12.40
N PRO A 9 -0.79 13.07 -13.31
CA PRO A 9 -0.13 13.79 -14.39
C PRO A 9 -1.13 14.51 -15.29
N GLN A 10 -0.83 15.79 -15.57
CA GLN A 10 -1.59 16.59 -16.54
C GLN A 10 -1.00 16.38 -17.92
N ILE A 11 -1.77 15.79 -18.81
CA ILE A 11 -1.41 15.59 -20.21
C ILE A 11 -2.12 16.66 -21.03
N LYS A 12 -1.38 17.41 -21.82
CA LYS A 12 -1.97 18.32 -22.82
C LYS A 12 -2.23 17.52 -24.09
N ALA A 13 -3.49 17.26 -24.40
CA ALA A 13 -3.91 16.62 -25.64
C ALA A 13 -4.96 17.50 -26.32
N LEU A 14 -4.78 17.79 -27.62
CA LEU A 14 -5.74 18.56 -28.44
C LEU A 14 -6.16 19.90 -27.81
N GLY A 15 -5.21 20.63 -27.21
CA GLY A 15 -5.48 21.93 -26.58
C GLY A 15 -6.21 21.87 -25.22
N LYS A 16 -6.60 20.68 -24.75
CA LYS A 16 -7.20 20.48 -23.42
C LYS A 16 -6.18 19.89 -22.46
N LYS A 17 -6.23 20.34 -21.20
CA LYS A 17 -5.50 19.69 -20.09
C LYS A 17 -6.35 18.52 -19.62
N LEU A 18 -5.82 17.31 -19.71
CA LEU A 18 -6.43 16.09 -19.18
C LEU A 18 -5.62 15.65 -17.97
N THR A 19 -6.24 15.61 -16.80
CA THR A 19 -5.62 15.05 -15.59
C THR A 19 -5.94 13.56 -15.55
N MET A 20 -4.94 12.71 -15.77
CA MET A 20 -5.10 11.26 -15.68
C MET A 20 -4.81 10.79 -14.25
N SER A 21 -5.77 10.08 -13.66
CA SER A 21 -5.64 9.53 -12.30
C SER A 21 -6.13 8.09 -12.27
N ILE A 22 -5.19 7.15 -12.33
CA ILE A 22 -5.53 5.71 -12.22
C ILE A 22 -6.21 5.46 -10.88
N SER A 23 -5.68 6.05 -9.80
CA SER A 23 -6.24 5.94 -8.46
C SER A 23 -7.66 6.50 -8.38
N ARG A 24 -7.94 7.70 -8.90
CA ARG A 24 -9.30 8.28 -8.87
C ARG A 24 -10.30 7.45 -9.69
N SER A 25 -9.90 6.98 -10.87
CA SER A 25 -10.74 6.12 -11.70
C SER A 25 -11.07 4.80 -11.00
N GLY A 26 -10.09 4.19 -10.32
CA GLY A 26 -10.30 2.97 -9.53
C GLY A 26 -11.18 3.19 -8.30
N PHE A 27 -10.93 4.26 -7.54
CA PHE A 27 -11.72 4.56 -6.33
C PHE A 27 -13.18 4.92 -6.62
N ASN A 28 -13.50 5.45 -7.79
CA ASN A 28 -14.89 5.70 -8.21
C ASN A 28 -15.70 4.41 -8.39
N LEU A 29 -15.05 3.25 -8.57
CA LEU A 29 -15.72 1.95 -8.62
C LEU A 29 -16.13 1.45 -7.23
N TRP A 30 -15.59 2.05 -6.16
CA TRP A 30 -15.87 1.65 -4.79
C TRP A 30 -17.29 2.07 -4.38
N LYS A 31 -18.13 1.10 -4.03
CA LYS A 31 -19.53 1.33 -3.64
C LYS A 31 -19.74 1.03 -2.17
N GLU A 32 -20.35 1.97 -1.45
CA GLU A 32 -20.69 1.79 -0.04
C GLU A 32 -21.60 0.57 0.15
N ASN A 33 -21.35 -0.19 1.22
CA ASN A 33 -22.06 -1.42 1.59
C ASN A 33 -22.05 -2.53 0.52
N ASN A 34 -21.08 -2.52 -0.41
CA ASN A 34 -20.90 -3.59 -1.40
C ASN A 34 -19.50 -4.23 -1.31
N PRO A 35 -19.23 -5.04 -0.26
CA PRO A 35 -17.90 -5.60 -0.02
C PRO A 35 -17.43 -6.56 -1.12
N PHE A 36 -18.36 -7.24 -1.80
CA PHE A 36 -18.02 -8.13 -2.91
C PHE A 36 -17.48 -7.36 -4.11
N LEU A 37 -18.20 -6.33 -4.56
CA LEU A 37 -17.74 -5.50 -5.68
C LEU A 37 -16.42 -4.79 -5.35
N ASN A 38 -16.29 -4.30 -4.12
CA ASN A 38 -15.08 -3.60 -3.67
C ASN A 38 -13.89 -4.56 -3.56
N GLY A 39 -14.11 -5.80 -3.12
CA GLY A 39 -13.10 -6.85 -3.14
C GLY A 39 -12.60 -7.16 -4.54
N ILE A 40 -13.49 -7.22 -5.54
CA ILE A 40 -13.13 -7.38 -6.96
C ILE A 40 -12.34 -6.16 -7.43
N ALA A 41 -12.83 -4.94 -7.17
CA ALA A 41 -12.15 -3.71 -7.59
C ALA A 41 -10.73 -3.62 -7.01
N PHE A 42 -10.56 -3.92 -5.71
CA PHE A 42 -9.26 -3.98 -5.04
C PHE A 42 -8.36 -5.05 -5.65
N THR A 43 -8.89 -6.25 -5.89
CA THR A 43 -8.14 -7.34 -6.51
C THR A 43 -7.63 -6.93 -7.90
N CYS A 44 -8.49 -6.38 -8.75
CA CYS A 44 -8.10 -5.91 -10.07
C CYS A 44 -7.06 -4.79 -10.01
N SER A 45 -7.23 -3.81 -9.10
CA SER A 45 -6.27 -2.71 -8.96
C SER A 45 -4.92 -3.20 -8.44
N PHE A 46 -4.92 -4.13 -7.48
CA PHE A 46 -3.70 -4.69 -6.91
C PHE A 46 -2.92 -5.47 -7.95
N LEU A 47 -3.57 -6.37 -8.70
CA LEU A 47 -2.94 -7.15 -9.77
C LEU A 47 -2.37 -6.24 -10.88
N PHE A 48 -3.10 -5.17 -11.21
CA PHE A 48 -2.61 -4.16 -12.16
C PHE A 48 -1.36 -3.45 -11.64
N GLU A 49 -1.36 -2.99 -10.40
CA GLU A 49 -0.21 -2.36 -9.75
C GLU A 49 1.02 -3.28 -9.75
N ARG A 50 0.87 -4.55 -9.34
CA ARG A 50 1.97 -5.52 -9.33
C ARG A 50 2.54 -5.77 -10.71
N SER A 51 1.67 -5.87 -11.71
CA SER A 51 2.09 -6.01 -13.11
C SER A 51 2.88 -4.78 -13.58
N MET A 52 2.40 -3.57 -13.26
CA MET A 52 3.08 -2.32 -13.62
C MET A 52 4.43 -2.17 -12.91
N LEU A 53 4.56 -2.57 -11.65
CA LEU A 53 5.83 -2.54 -10.92
C LEU A 53 6.85 -3.49 -11.55
N ILE A 54 6.43 -4.71 -11.91
CA ILE A 54 7.29 -5.68 -12.61
C ILE A 54 7.78 -5.07 -13.93
N LEU A 55 6.89 -4.50 -14.74
CA LEU A 55 7.27 -3.86 -16.01
C LEU A 55 8.19 -2.65 -15.78
N ASN A 56 7.90 -1.84 -14.77
CA ASN A 56 8.72 -0.69 -14.40
C ASN A 56 10.14 -1.12 -14.03
N ASP A 57 10.32 -2.19 -13.27
CA ASP A 57 11.66 -2.69 -12.94
C ASP A 57 12.46 -3.00 -14.20
N PHE A 58 11.86 -3.64 -15.21
CA PHE A 58 12.54 -3.91 -16.48
C PHE A 58 12.94 -2.61 -17.18
N VAL A 59 12.03 -1.64 -17.27
CA VAL A 59 12.31 -0.33 -17.88
C VAL A 59 13.43 0.40 -17.15
N VAL A 60 13.38 0.46 -15.82
CA VAL A 60 14.39 1.12 -14.98
C VAL A 60 15.73 0.40 -15.05
N ALA A 61 15.74 -0.93 -15.08
CA ALA A 61 16.97 -1.72 -15.19
C ALA A 61 17.72 -1.42 -16.50
N LEU A 62 16.97 -1.29 -17.60
CA LEU A 62 17.51 -1.00 -18.94
C LEU A 62 17.90 0.46 -19.11
N THR A 63 17.03 1.40 -18.73
CA THR A 63 17.22 2.83 -19.01
C THR A 63 18.03 3.54 -17.94
N GLY A 64 18.13 2.97 -16.74
CA GLY A 64 18.70 3.65 -15.58
C GLY A 64 17.84 4.78 -15.02
N ARG A 65 16.60 4.97 -15.51
CA ARG A 65 15.72 6.06 -15.10
C ARG A 65 14.36 5.58 -14.66
N ASN A 66 13.88 6.11 -13.53
CA ASN A 66 12.53 5.91 -13.03
C ASN A 66 11.59 6.99 -13.56
N PHE A 67 10.66 6.60 -14.43
CA PHE A 67 9.74 7.52 -15.10
C PHE A 67 8.51 7.90 -14.27
N PHE A 68 8.19 7.16 -13.20
CA PHE A 68 7.14 7.56 -12.26
C PHE A 68 7.57 8.74 -11.38
N PHE A 69 8.88 8.85 -11.10
CA PHE A 69 9.45 9.93 -10.31
C PHE A 69 10.55 10.68 -11.09
N PRO A 70 10.20 11.33 -12.22
CA PRO A 70 11.19 11.83 -13.18
C PRO A 70 12.01 13.04 -12.68
N ASN A 71 11.55 13.67 -11.59
CA ASN A 71 12.13 14.87 -10.98
C ASN A 71 13.01 14.55 -9.76
N LYS A 72 13.24 13.26 -9.45
CA LYS A 72 14.12 12.88 -8.34
C LYS A 72 15.60 13.08 -8.72
N PRO A 73 16.49 13.25 -7.72
CA PRO A 73 17.92 13.38 -7.96
C PRO A 73 18.53 12.19 -8.70
N LYS A 74 19.71 12.38 -9.29
CA LYS A 74 20.41 11.33 -10.03
C LYS A 74 20.71 10.12 -9.14
N GLU A 75 21.09 10.36 -7.89
CA GLU A 75 21.43 9.34 -6.90
C GLU A 75 20.25 8.39 -6.67
N PHE A 76 19.04 8.93 -6.58
CA PHE A 76 17.81 8.13 -6.47
C PHE A 76 17.61 7.23 -7.70
N HIS A 77 17.82 7.78 -8.90
CA HIS A 77 17.69 7.00 -10.13
C HIS A 77 18.76 5.90 -10.23
N ASP A 78 19.99 6.20 -9.85
CA ASP A 78 21.10 5.23 -9.84
C ASP A 78 20.84 4.09 -8.84
N GLU A 79 20.35 4.41 -7.64
CA GLU A 79 19.94 3.42 -6.64
C GLU A 79 18.81 2.54 -7.17
N CYS A 80 17.72 3.14 -7.68
CA CYS A 80 16.64 2.38 -8.30
C CYS A 80 17.15 1.47 -9.42
N ALA A 81 17.99 1.97 -10.33
CA ALA A 81 18.56 1.20 -11.42
C ALA A 81 19.37 0.00 -10.91
N LYS A 82 20.17 0.18 -9.86
CA LYS A 82 20.91 -0.91 -9.21
C LYS A 82 19.96 -1.99 -8.68
N TYR A 83 18.96 -1.61 -7.89
CA TYR A 83 17.98 -2.56 -7.35
C TYR A 83 17.20 -3.29 -8.45
N CYS A 84 16.70 -2.56 -9.44
CA CYS A 84 15.95 -3.15 -10.55
C CYS A 84 16.81 -4.10 -11.39
N ARG A 85 18.08 -3.79 -11.65
CA ARG A 85 19.02 -4.71 -12.33
C ARG A 85 19.23 -5.99 -11.54
N CYS A 86 19.45 -5.90 -10.23
CA CYS A 86 19.55 -7.07 -9.36
C CYS A 86 18.26 -7.91 -9.38
N ALA A 87 17.10 -7.28 -9.30
CA ALA A 87 15.80 -7.96 -9.32
C ALA A 87 15.51 -8.62 -10.69
N VAL A 88 15.83 -7.95 -11.80
CA VAL A 88 15.71 -8.52 -13.16
C VAL A 88 16.66 -9.70 -13.33
N LEU A 89 17.92 -9.58 -12.88
CA LEU A 89 18.88 -10.67 -12.93
C LEU A 89 18.40 -11.89 -12.12
N LEU A 90 17.92 -11.68 -10.90
CA LEU A 90 17.36 -12.75 -10.07
C LEU A 90 16.20 -13.47 -10.77
N ARG A 91 15.26 -12.71 -11.35
CA ARG A 91 14.15 -13.28 -12.13
C ARG A 91 14.65 -14.07 -13.35
N ALA A 92 15.66 -13.57 -14.05
CA ALA A 92 16.26 -14.26 -15.19
C ALA A 92 16.94 -15.58 -14.77
N VAL A 93 17.68 -15.58 -13.65
CA VAL A 93 18.31 -16.78 -13.09
C VAL A 93 17.24 -17.81 -12.68
N LEU A 94 16.17 -17.40 -12.00
CA LEU A 94 15.07 -18.29 -11.64
C LEU A 94 14.36 -18.86 -12.86
N MET A 95 14.11 -18.03 -13.88
CA MET A 95 13.55 -18.47 -15.15
C MET A 95 14.44 -19.49 -15.85
N PHE A 96 15.76 -19.30 -15.82
CA PHE A 96 16.73 -20.23 -16.43
C PHE A 96 16.79 -21.56 -15.66
N MET A 97 16.83 -21.52 -14.32
CA MET A 97 17.01 -22.72 -13.49
C MET A 97 15.73 -23.53 -13.28
N ALA A 98 14.57 -22.87 -13.18
CA ALA A 98 13.30 -23.49 -12.77
C ALA A 98 12.13 -23.18 -13.73
N GLY A 99 12.41 -22.53 -14.86
CA GLY A 99 11.41 -22.17 -15.86
C GLY A 99 10.43 -21.09 -15.39
N TRP A 100 9.45 -20.80 -16.23
CA TRP A 100 8.43 -19.76 -15.98
C TRP A 100 7.54 -20.04 -14.78
N LYS A 101 7.42 -21.32 -14.38
CA LYS A 101 6.64 -21.74 -13.21
C LYS A 101 7.17 -21.12 -11.91
N SER A 102 8.47 -20.86 -11.81
CA SER A 102 9.06 -20.18 -10.65
C SER A 102 8.53 -18.74 -10.49
N LEU A 103 8.47 -17.99 -11.59
CA LEU A 103 7.94 -16.62 -11.59
C LEU A 103 6.42 -16.61 -11.37
N LEU A 104 5.69 -17.56 -11.97
CA LEU A 104 4.26 -17.71 -11.69
C LEU A 104 4.02 -18.02 -10.20
N PHE A 105 4.80 -18.92 -9.61
CA PHE A 105 4.69 -19.27 -8.20
C PHE A 105 4.90 -18.05 -7.28
N LEU A 106 5.95 -17.25 -7.54
CA LEU A 106 6.22 -16.03 -6.77
C LEU A 106 5.08 -15.02 -6.92
N TYR A 107 4.60 -14.80 -8.15
CA TYR A 107 3.49 -13.89 -8.41
C TYR A 107 2.20 -14.33 -7.71
N LEU A 108 1.86 -15.62 -7.78
CA LEU A 108 0.68 -16.16 -7.11
C LEU A 108 0.83 -16.13 -5.59
N SER A 109 2.03 -16.35 -5.06
CA SER A 109 2.31 -16.32 -3.62
C SER A 109 2.11 -14.90 -3.06
N GLU A 110 2.65 -13.88 -3.71
CA GLU A 110 2.40 -12.47 -3.34
C GLU A 110 0.90 -12.13 -3.44
N THR A 111 0.27 -12.55 -4.54
CA THR A 111 -1.15 -12.31 -4.82
C THR A 111 -2.03 -12.90 -3.72
N VAL A 112 -1.89 -14.19 -3.43
CA VAL A 112 -2.73 -14.89 -2.45
C VAL A 112 -2.45 -14.38 -1.03
N TRP A 113 -1.22 -13.99 -0.72
CA TRP A 113 -0.90 -13.41 0.60
C TRP A 113 -1.56 -12.04 0.81
N SER A 114 -1.69 -11.24 -0.25
CA SER A 114 -2.12 -9.84 -0.15
C SER A 114 -3.62 -9.62 -0.37
N LEU A 115 -4.32 -10.56 -1.00
CA LEU A 115 -5.73 -10.42 -1.39
C LEU A 115 -6.70 -11.03 -0.37
N PRO A 116 -7.97 -10.56 -0.31
CA PRO A 116 -8.99 -11.20 0.49
C PRO A 116 -9.27 -12.62 -0.04
N PRO A 117 -9.60 -13.59 0.83
CA PRO A 117 -9.85 -13.45 2.27
C PRO A 117 -8.60 -13.67 3.15
N HIS A 118 -7.39 -13.66 2.60
CA HIS A 118 -6.18 -13.95 3.37
C HIS A 118 -5.98 -12.92 4.50
N PRO A 119 -5.66 -13.32 5.75
CA PRO A 119 -5.60 -12.38 6.88
C PRO A 119 -4.63 -11.21 6.71
N ALA A 120 -3.52 -11.40 5.97
CA ALA A 120 -2.57 -10.33 5.71
C ALA A 120 -3.14 -9.21 4.83
N CYS A 121 -4.23 -9.45 4.08
CA CYS A 121 -4.97 -8.41 3.35
C CYS A 121 -5.48 -7.29 4.28
N ALA A 122 -5.76 -7.60 5.55
CA ALA A 122 -6.18 -6.58 6.52
C ALA A 122 -5.15 -5.45 6.62
N MET A 123 -3.85 -5.78 6.70
CA MET A 123 -2.76 -4.80 6.71
C MET A 123 -2.72 -4.01 5.39
N PHE A 124 -2.78 -4.66 4.23
CA PHE A 124 -2.77 -3.96 2.93
C PHE A 124 -3.95 -2.98 2.74
N VAL A 125 -5.13 -3.29 3.26
CA VAL A 125 -6.31 -2.43 3.10
C VAL A 125 -6.39 -1.30 4.15
N THR A 126 -5.76 -1.47 5.33
CA THR A 126 -5.82 -0.46 6.41
C THR A 126 -4.65 0.50 6.47
N ASN A 127 -3.50 0.12 5.93
CA ASN A 127 -2.25 0.87 6.06
C ASN A 127 -2.36 2.36 5.70
N HIS A 128 -3.21 2.73 4.75
CA HIS A 128 -3.44 4.12 4.36
C HIS A 128 -4.86 4.63 4.63
N GLY A 129 -5.63 3.90 5.44
CA GLY A 129 -6.85 4.44 6.03
C GLY A 129 -6.47 5.45 7.10
N SER A 130 -7.23 6.54 7.18
CA SER A 130 -7.14 7.44 8.33
C SER A 130 -7.79 6.79 9.55
N ASP A 131 -7.17 6.98 10.71
CA ASP A 131 -7.71 6.65 12.03
C ASP A 131 -7.96 7.93 12.82
N GLU A 132 -8.58 7.81 13.99
CA GLU A 132 -8.76 8.92 14.93
C GLU A 132 -8.08 8.57 16.25
N ASP A 133 -7.33 9.52 16.81
CA ASP A 133 -6.74 9.38 18.12
C ASP A 133 -7.83 9.39 19.19
N GLU A 134 -7.84 8.36 20.04
CA GLU A 134 -8.91 8.17 21.02
C GLU A 134 -8.98 9.27 22.10
N HIS A 135 -7.87 9.99 22.35
CA HIS A 135 -7.79 11.00 23.41
C HIS A 135 -8.05 12.42 22.90
N SER A 136 -7.44 12.77 21.78
CA SER A 136 -7.50 14.10 21.17
C SER A 136 -8.62 14.24 20.13
N GLY A 137 -9.08 13.14 19.54
CA GLY A 137 -9.95 13.15 18.36
C GLY A 137 -9.24 13.58 17.09
N ASP A 138 -7.92 13.78 17.15
CA ASP A 138 -7.13 14.19 15.99
C ASP A 138 -7.01 13.03 15.00
N CYS A 139 -6.98 13.37 13.72
CA CYS A 139 -6.86 12.34 12.69
C CYS A 139 -5.43 11.85 12.52
N ILE A 140 -5.29 10.54 12.46
CA ILE A 140 -4.04 9.83 12.19
C ILE A 140 -4.06 9.39 10.72
N PRO A 141 -3.13 9.84 9.87
CA PRO A 141 -3.20 9.60 8.42
C PRO A 141 -2.92 8.14 8.01
N SER A 142 -2.44 7.31 8.94
CA SER A 142 -2.04 5.91 8.72
C SER A 142 -2.23 5.11 10.01
N ALA A 143 -2.63 3.84 9.89
CA ALA A 143 -2.96 3.01 11.04
C ALA A 143 -2.16 1.70 11.05
N SER A 144 -1.82 1.25 12.26
CA SER A 144 -1.25 -0.07 12.53
C SER A 144 -2.33 -1.08 12.92
N THR A 145 -2.13 -2.34 12.52
CA THR A 145 -3.01 -3.46 12.87
C THR A 145 -2.36 -4.31 13.97
N TYR A 146 -2.95 -4.32 15.15
CA TYR A 146 -2.47 -5.04 16.32
C TYR A 146 -3.35 -6.26 16.60
N ALA A 147 -3.10 -7.36 15.87
CA ALA A 147 -3.85 -8.61 16.00
C ALA A 147 -3.01 -9.73 16.66
N GLY A 148 -2.20 -9.39 17.66
CA GLY A 148 -1.36 -10.34 18.39
C GLY A 148 -0.11 -10.83 17.63
N ARG A 149 0.72 -11.61 18.34
CA ARG A 149 2.06 -12.03 17.85
C ARG A 149 1.99 -12.89 16.57
N TRP A 150 0.97 -13.74 16.44
CA TRP A 150 0.80 -14.57 15.24
C TRP A 150 0.67 -13.70 13.98
N TYR A 151 -0.02 -12.57 14.08
CA TYR A 151 -0.24 -11.67 12.96
C TYR A 151 1.03 -10.91 12.59
N SER A 152 1.81 -10.48 13.58
CA SER A 152 3.12 -9.87 13.33
C SER A 152 4.08 -10.84 12.64
N ILE A 153 4.04 -12.12 12.97
CA ILE A 153 4.83 -13.14 12.26
C ILE A 153 4.31 -13.31 10.83
N LEU A 154 2.98 -13.43 10.65
CA LEU A 154 2.37 -13.59 9.33
C LEU A 154 2.68 -12.42 8.38
N THR A 155 2.76 -11.20 8.92
CA THR A 155 3.01 -9.96 8.19
C THR A 155 4.48 -9.54 8.21
N LEU A 156 5.36 -10.34 8.81
CA LEU A 156 6.80 -10.02 8.94
C LEU A 156 7.06 -8.65 9.59
N GLY A 157 6.19 -8.24 10.52
CA GLY A 157 6.27 -6.96 11.25
C GLY A 157 5.71 -5.75 10.49
N THR A 158 5.25 -5.90 9.24
CA THR A 158 4.67 -4.78 8.47
C THR A 158 3.31 -4.31 9.01
N ASN A 159 2.69 -5.07 9.91
CA ASN A 159 1.48 -4.66 10.62
C ASN A 159 1.70 -3.44 11.54
N TYR A 160 2.94 -3.15 11.93
CA TYR A 160 3.37 -1.94 12.65
C TYR A 160 3.63 -0.80 11.65
N HIS A 161 2.59 -0.42 10.91
CA HIS A 161 2.73 0.43 9.74
C HIS A 161 2.92 1.91 10.10
N LEU A 162 2.20 2.41 11.11
CA LEU A 162 2.41 3.76 11.64
C LEU A 162 3.83 3.91 12.20
N GLU A 163 4.31 2.94 12.96
CA GLU A 163 5.68 2.90 13.47
C GLU A 163 6.73 2.95 12.35
N HIS A 164 6.47 2.25 11.24
CA HIS A 164 7.33 2.30 10.06
C HIS A 164 7.33 3.69 9.40
N HIS A 165 6.17 4.36 9.34
CA HIS A 165 6.07 5.70 8.79
C HIS A 165 6.79 6.75 9.64
N ASP A 166 6.74 6.62 10.97
CA ASP A 166 7.48 7.50 11.87
C ASP A 166 8.99 7.25 11.80
N PHE A 167 9.39 5.98 11.77
CA PHE A 167 10.79 5.57 11.81
C PHE A 167 11.14 4.60 10.66
N PRO A 168 11.20 5.08 9.40
CA PRO A 168 11.35 4.23 8.22
C PRO A 168 12.70 3.50 8.15
N LYS A 169 13.67 3.90 8.98
CA LYS A 169 14.99 3.28 9.08
C LYS A 169 15.06 2.14 10.10
N ILE A 170 14.04 1.96 10.95
CA ILE A 170 14.00 0.85 11.91
C ILE A 170 13.61 -0.43 11.16
N PRO A 171 14.38 -1.53 11.29
CA PRO A 171 14.02 -2.81 10.71
C PRO A 171 12.64 -3.31 11.17
N LEU A 172 11.88 -3.95 10.27
CA LEU A 172 10.51 -4.41 10.54
C LEU A 172 10.39 -5.29 11.79
N ASN A 173 11.38 -6.15 12.04
CA ASN A 173 11.41 -7.03 13.21
C ASN A 173 11.65 -6.31 14.54
N LYS A 174 12.00 -5.02 14.52
CA LYS A 174 12.19 -4.17 15.71
C LYS A 174 11.04 -3.19 15.94
N LEU A 175 10.07 -3.10 15.04
CA LEU A 175 8.95 -2.16 15.19
C LEU A 175 8.06 -2.49 16.40
N GLY A 176 7.87 -3.77 16.71
CA GLY A 176 7.19 -4.17 17.95
C GLY A 176 7.94 -3.75 19.22
N GLU A 177 9.27 -3.65 19.16
CA GLU A 177 10.07 -3.10 20.26
C GLU A 177 9.94 -1.59 20.36
N LEU A 178 9.92 -0.87 19.22
CA LEU A 178 9.65 0.57 19.19
C LEU A 178 8.33 0.90 19.90
N ARG A 179 7.25 0.19 19.56
CA ARG A 179 5.96 0.36 20.23
C ARG A 179 6.03 0.10 21.74
N ARG A 180 6.85 -0.87 22.17
CA ARG A 180 7.02 -1.22 23.58
C ARG A 180 7.76 -0.14 24.38
N ILE A 181 8.74 0.53 23.78
CA ILE A 181 9.54 1.56 24.45
C ILE A 181 8.93 2.96 24.34
N ALA A 182 8.02 3.17 23.40
CA ALA A 182 7.33 4.44 23.16
C ALA A 182 5.80 4.23 23.07
N PRO A 183 5.15 3.59 24.07
CA PRO A 183 3.74 3.21 23.98
C PRO A 183 2.80 4.41 23.91
N ASP A 184 3.21 5.55 24.47
CA ASP A 184 2.38 6.77 24.55
C ASP A 184 2.10 7.41 23.17
N PHE A 185 2.85 7.02 22.14
CA PHE A 185 2.70 7.54 20.77
C PHE A 185 1.83 6.66 19.86
N TYR A 186 1.40 5.49 20.34
CA TYR A 186 0.73 4.48 19.52
C TYR A 186 -0.54 3.97 20.19
N ARG A 187 -1.58 3.70 19.38
CA ARG A 187 -2.87 3.21 19.85
C ARG A 187 -2.72 2.03 20.82
N THR A 188 -3.44 2.12 21.94
CA THR A 188 -3.52 1.07 22.95
C THR A 188 -4.38 -0.11 22.46
N GLY A 189 -4.00 -1.34 22.79
CA GLY A 189 -4.76 -2.56 22.44
C GLY A 189 -4.06 -3.49 21.44
N THR A 190 -4.40 -4.78 21.50
CA THR A 190 -3.75 -5.83 20.69
C THR A 190 -4.71 -6.94 20.22
N SER A 191 -6.00 -6.66 20.24
CA SER A 191 -7.07 -7.63 19.98
C SER A 191 -7.82 -7.35 18.68
N ASP A 192 -7.16 -6.71 17.71
CA ASP A 192 -7.79 -6.38 16.44
C ASP A 192 -8.26 -7.66 15.73
N ASN A 193 -9.50 -7.65 15.27
CA ASN A 193 -10.04 -8.73 14.46
C ASN A 193 -9.82 -8.42 12.98
N VAL A 194 -8.83 -9.08 12.37
CA VAL A 194 -8.43 -8.88 10.97
C VAL A 194 -9.57 -9.08 9.96
N PHE A 195 -10.51 -9.99 10.24
CA PHE A 195 -11.65 -10.22 9.35
C PHE A 195 -12.70 -9.11 9.48
N GLN A 196 -12.93 -8.62 10.70
CA GLN A 196 -13.79 -7.46 10.92
C GLN A 196 -13.20 -6.20 10.28
N ILE A 197 -11.88 -6.02 10.37
CA ILE A 197 -11.14 -4.96 9.69
C ILE A 197 -11.38 -5.03 8.19
N MET A 198 -11.12 -6.18 7.55
CA MET A 198 -11.35 -6.33 6.11
C MET A 198 -12.80 -6.06 5.76
N ARG A 199 -13.75 -6.63 6.50
CA ARG A 199 -15.19 -6.42 6.27
C ARG A 199 -15.54 -4.93 6.34
N LYS A 200 -15.05 -4.20 7.34
CA LYS A 200 -15.28 -2.75 7.49
C LYS A 200 -14.65 -2.00 6.31
N ALA A 201 -13.40 -2.27 6.00
CA ALA A 201 -12.67 -1.61 4.92
C ALA A 201 -13.38 -1.79 3.57
N PHE A 202 -13.80 -3.01 3.23
CA PHE A 202 -14.53 -3.30 1.99
C PHE A 202 -15.98 -2.83 2.01
N ALA A 203 -16.62 -2.61 3.16
CA ALA A 203 -17.99 -2.09 3.21
C ALA A 203 -18.04 -0.55 3.21
N GLN A 204 -17.15 0.10 3.95
CA GLN A 204 -17.19 1.53 4.23
C GLN A 204 -15.93 2.20 3.67
N PRO A 205 -16.05 3.08 2.66
CA PRO A 205 -14.90 3.79 2.13
C PRO A 205 -14.29 4.69 3.21
N SER A 206 -13.12 4.34 3.74
CA SER A 206 -12.35 5.21 4.63
C SER A 206 -11.82 6.44 3.90
N PHE A 207 -11.49 7.48 4.67
CA PHE A 207 -10.78 8.64 4.15
C PHE A 207 -9.29 8.31 4.03
N TYR A 208 -8.68 8.81 2.97
CA TYR A 208 -7.25 8.72 2.76
C TYR A 208 -6.59 9.96 3.36
N ALA A 209 -5.52 9.77 4.13
CA ALA A 209 -4.65 10.83 4.66
C ALA A 209 -5.40 12.06 5.19
N CYS A 210 -6.43 11.84 6.03
CA CYS A 210 -7.13 12.90 6.74
C CYS A 210 -7.78 13.97 5.85
N GLN A 211 -8.08 13.66 4.58
CA GLN A 211 -8.56 14.65 3.60
C GLN A 211 -9.90 15.34 3.95
N ASN A 212 -10.64 14.86 4.97
CA ASN A 212 -11.93 15.39 5.39
C ASN A 212 -12.01 15.84 6.86
N VAL A 213 -10.90 15.86 7.60
CA VAL A 213 -10.91 16.22 9.04
C VAL A 213 -11.40 17.64 9.28
N ASN A 214 -11.10 18.55 8.35
CA ASN A 214 -11.52 19.94 8.44
C ASN A 214 -12.98 20.20 8.06
N GLU A 215 -13.72 19.21 7.53
CA GLU A 215 -15.16 19.36 7.25
C GLU A 215 -16.01 18.99 8.47
N ALA A 216 -15.56 18.01 9.27
CA ALA A 216 -16.23 17.64 10.53
C ALA A 216 -16.11 18.73 11.62
N LEU A 217 -15.11 19.62 11.53
CA LEU A 217 -14.94 20.77 12.42
C LEU A 217 -15.70 22.03 11.95
N ARG A 218 -16.45 21.94 10.84
CA ARG A 218 -17.21 23.05 10.24
C ARG A 218 -18.74 22.87 10.32
N GLU A 219 -19.21 21.81 10.95
CA GLU A 219 -20.61 21.61 11.37
C GLU A 219 -20.72 21.80 12.89
#